data_AF-A0A2E9VDS3-F1
#
_entry.id   AF-A0A2E9VDS3-F1
#
_cell.length_a   1.000
_cell.length_b   1.000
_cell.length_c   1.000
_cell.angle_alpha   90.00
_cell.angle_beta   90.00
_cell.angle_gamma   90.00
#
_symmetry.space_group_name_H-M   'P 1'
#
loop_
_entity.id
_entity.type
_entity.pdbx_description
1 polymer ?
#
loop_
_entity_poly.entity_id
_entity_poly.type
_entity_poly.pdbx_seq_one_letter_code
_entity_poly.pdbx_strand_id
1 'polypeptide(L)'
;MKWSYTSGKINISSDEEEQQFLLEELIEELAVRKAFKKKVALLFTIISITLLVMQDYGADLPKDMSVYFYIGYFLTPIIISGFFSLLVYIAMRKSPKKAKRLNKFFKD
;
A
#
# COMPACT_ATOMS: atom_id res chain seq x y z
N MET A 1 3.45 31.86 -7.19
CA MET A 1 4.00 30.99 -6.11
C MET A 1 5.50 31.19 -6.01
N LYS A 2 6.03 31.47 -4.81
CA LYS A 2 7.48 31.45 -4.55
C LYS A 2 7.76 30.32 -3.56
N TRP A 3 8.67 29.42 -3.92
CA TRP A 3 9.15 28.38 -3.02
C TRP A 3 10.64 28.59 -2.76
N SER A 4 11.05 28.36 -1.51
CA SER A 4 12.46 28.38 -1.13
C SER A 4 12.78 27.17 -0.27
N TYR A 5 14.01 26.68 -0.40
CA TYR A 5 14.56 25.62 0.44
C TYR A 5 15.64 26.22 1.32
N THR A 6 15.37 26.29 2.62
CA THR A 6 16.33 26.78 3.61
C THR A 6 16.27 25.90 4.86
N SER A 7 17.45 25.47 5.32
CA SER A 7 17.61 24.72 6.58
C SER A 7 16.70 23.48 6.70
N GLY A 8 16.55 22.70 5.62
CA GLY A 8 15.74 21.46 5.63
C GLY A 8 14.23 21.69 5.59
N LYS A 9 13.78 22.94 5.41
CA LYS A 9 12.37 23.30 5.27
C LYS A 9 12.08 23.77 3.86
N ILE A 10 10.96 23.31 3.32
CA ILE A 10 10.35 23.85 2.10
C ILE A 10 9.38 24.93 2.55
N ASN A 11 9.74 26.18 2.27
CA ASN A 11 8.88 27.32 2.53
C ASN A 11 8.13 27.64 1.24
N ILE A 12 6.81 27.68 1.34
CA ILE A 12 5.95 28.10 0.24
C ILE A 12 5.25 29.37 0.69
N SER A 13 5.47 30.44 -0.06
CA SER A 13 4.65 31.64 0.01
C SER A 13 3.72 31.68 -1.20
N SER A 14 2.43 31.55 -0.90
CA SER A 14 1.33 31.95 -1.79
C SER A 14 0.72 33.23 -1.21
N ASP A 15 0.11 34.08 -2.05
CA ASP A 15 -0.34 35.44 -1.69
C ASP A 15 -1.30 35.52 -0.49
N GLU A 16 -1.80 34.39 0.03
CA GLU A 16 -2.69 34.30 1.20
C GLU A 16 -2.18 33.41 2.37
N GLU A 17 -1.15 32.56 2.18
CA GLU A 17 -0.63 31.67 3.24
C GLU A 17 0.89 31.43 3.11
N GLU A 18 1.64 31.68 4.20
CA GLU A 18 2.99 31.12 4.38
C GLU A 18 2.91 29.75 5.06
N GLN A 19 3.30 28.70 4.36
CA GLN A 19 3.39 27.36 4.92
C GLN A 19 4.83 26.85 4.89
N GLN A 20 5.29 26.38 6.04
CA GLN A 20 6.58 25.68 6.17
C GLN A 20 6.33 24.18 6.25
N PHE A 21 6.97 23.43 5.36
CA PHE A 21 7.00 21.97 5.41
C PHE A 21 8.41 21.50 5.73
N LEU A 22 8.57 20.74 6.82
CA LEU A 22 9.83 20.05 7.11
C LEU A 22 10.01 18.91 6.12
N LEU A 23 11.16 18.87 5.44
CA LEU A 23 11.47 17.80 4.48
C LEU A 23 11.55 16.44 5.19
N GLU A 24 12.09 16.43 6.40
CA GLU A 24 12.16 15.24 7.24
C GLU A 24 10.77 14.63 7.50
N GLU A 25 9.78 15.47 7.85
CA GLU A 25 8.40 15.00 8.06
C GLU A 25 7.75 14.42 6.79
N LEU A 26 8.04 15.02 5.63
CA LEU A 26 7.55 14.54 4.33
C LEU A 26 8.18 13.19 3.96
N ILE A 27 9.50 13.06 4.18
CA ILE A 27 10.24 11.82 3.95
C ILE A 27 9.76 10.74 4.92
N GLU A 28 9.55 11.08 6.19
CA GLU A 28 9.06 10.16 7.22
C GLU A 28 7.65 9.66 6.88
N GLU A 29 6.72 10.54 6.47
CA GLU A 29 5.37 10.15 6.04
C GLU A 29 5.41 9.18 4.85
N LEU A 30 6.32 9.40 3.89
CA LEU A 30 6.54 8.51 2.74
C LEU A 30 7.22 7.19 3.15
N ALA A 31 8.18 7.21 4.07
CA ALA A 31 8.90 6.05 4.56
C ALA A 31 7.97 5.11 5.35
N VAL A 32 7.17 5.66 6.26
CA VAL A 32 6.12 4.92 6.99
C VAL A 32 5.15 4.27 6.02
N ARG A 33 4.74 4.97 4.95
CA ARG A 33 3.86 4.41 3.91
C ARG A 33 4.53 3.29 3.13
N LYS A 34 5.82 3.41 2.79
CA LYS A 34 6.58 2.34 2.11
C LYS A 34 6.70 1.11 3.01
N ALA A 35 7.00 1.30 4.29
CA ALA A 35 7.04 0.23 5.28
C ALA A 35 5.66 -0.44 5.44
N PHE A 36 4.59 0.35 5.49
CA PHE A 36 3.22 -0.16 5.57
C PHE A 36 2.85 -1.01 4.34
N LYS A 37 3.16 -0.55 3.11
CA LYS A 37 2.96 -1.34 1.89
C LYS A 37 3.71 -2.67 1.94
N LYS A 38 4.95 -2.68 2.43
CA LYS A 38 5.72 -3.92 2.64
C LYS A 38 5.04 -4.86 3.63
N LYS A 39 4.51 -4.33 4.74
CA LYS A 39 3.77 -5.14 5.73
C LYS A 39 2.50 -5.76 5.14
N VAL A 40 1.74 -5.01 4.35
CA VAL A 40 0.55 -5.54 3.65
C VAL A 40 0.94 -6.60 2.63
N ALA A 41 2.02 -6.39 1.87
CA ALA A 41 2.52 -7.41 0.94
C ALA A 41 2.97 -8.68 1.68
N LEU A 42 3.62 -8.54 2.83
CA LEU A 42 4.00 -9.68 3.67
C LEU A 42 2.77 -10.44 4.19
N LEU A 43 1.75 -9.71 4.66
CA LEU A 43 0.47 -10.28 5.09
C LEU A 43 -0.18 -11.08 3.96
N PHE A 44 -0.25 -10.49 2.76
CA PHE A 44 -0.75 -11.15 1.55
C PHE A 44 -0.03 -12.48 1.30
N THR A 45 1.31 -12.48 1.34
CA THR A 45 2.12 -13.67 1.11
C THR A 45 1.84 -14.75 2.17
N ILE A 46 1.81 -14.36 3.45
CA ILE A 46 1.53 -15.29 4.56
C ILE A 46 0.15 -15.93 4.39
N ILE A 47 -0.89 -15.12 4.19
CA ILE A 47 -2.27 -15.63 4.03
C ILE A 47 -2.36 -16.55 2.80
N SER A 48 -1.73 -16.18 1.67
CA SER A 48 -1.75 -16.99 0.45
C SER A 48 -1.13 -18.36 0.68
N ILE A 49 0.04 -18.42 1.34
CA ILE A 49 0.73 -19.68 1.65
C ILE A 49 -0.11 -20.51 2.62
N THR A 50 -0.65 -19.90 3.68
CA THR A 50 -1.49 -20.60 4.65
C THR A 50 -2.73 -21.20 3.99
N LEU A 51 -3.44 -20.43 3.16
CA LEU A 51 -4.62 -20.92 2.44
C LEU A 51 -4.27 -22.04 1.46
N LEU A 52 -3.15 -21.92 0.74
CA LEU A 52 -2.70 -22.97 -0.17
C LEU A 52 -2.38 -24.27 0.58
N VAL A 53 -1.66 -24.18 1.70
CA VAL A 53 -1.36 -25.35 2.54
C VAL A 53 -2.63 -25.95 3.11
N MET A 54 -3.56 -25.12 3.62
CA MET A 54 -4.84 -25.62 4.16
C MET A 54 -5.71 -26.28 3.08
N GLN A 55 -5.67 -25.78 1.85
CA GLN A 55 -6.42 -26.34 0.72
C GLN A 55 -5.90 -27.71 0.30
N ASP A 56 -4.58 -27.91 0.39
CA ASP A 56 -3.91 -29.18 0.09
C ASP A 56 -3.88 -30.13 1.32
N TYR A 57 -4.26 -29.63 2.50
CA TYR A 57 -4.23 -30.41 3.73
C TYR A 57 -5.44 -31.35 3.82
N GLY A 58 -5.18 -32.65 3.68
CA GLY A 58 -6.19 -33.70 3.88
C GLY A 58 -7.01 -34.05 2.63
N ALA A 59 -6.67 -33.50 1.47
CA ALA A 59 -7.25 -33.88 0.19
C ALA A 59 -6.14 -34.11 -0.84
N ASP A 60 -6.15 -35.25 -1.53
CA ASP A 60 -5.26 -35.45 -2.66
C ASP A 60 -5.68 -34.55 -3.82
N LEU A 61 -4.69 -33.97 -4.50
CA LEU A 61 -4.95 -33.21 -5.72
C LEU A 61 -5.65 -34.12 -6.74
N PRO A 62 -6.85 -33.76 -7.23
CA PRO A 62 -7.55 -34.56 -8.21
C PRO A 62 -6.69 -34.73 -9.45
N LYS A 63 -6.43 -35.98 -9.83
CA LYS A 63 -5.81 -36.36 -11.10
C LYS A 63 -6.96 -36.54 -12.08
N ASP A 64 -6.86 -36.03 -13.30
CA ASP A 64 -7.92 -36.07 -14.35
C ASP A 64 -8.95 -34.95 -14.32
N MET A 65 -8.62 -33.80 -13.71
CA MET A 65 -9.44 -32.59 -13.84
C MET A 65 -9.06 -31.73 -15.05
N SER A 66 -10.00 -30.89 -15.51
CA SER A 66 -9.73 -29.93 -16.58
C SER A 66 -8.70 -28.87 -16.18
N VAL A 67 -8.01 -28.28 -17.16
CA VAL A 67 -7.05 -27.18 -16.91
C VAL A 67 -7.72 -26.01 -16.15
N TYR A 68 -8.98 -25.69 -16.45
CA TYR A 68 -9.74 -24.64 -15.77
C TYR A 68 -9.93 -24.92 -14.27
N PHE A 69 -10.07 -26.19 -13.88
CA PHE A 69 -10.16 -26.56 -12.48
C PHE A 69 -8.86 -26.21 -11.74
N TYR A 70 -7.69 -26.60 -12.28
CA TYR A 70 -6.41 -26.30 -11.63
C TYR A 70 -6.14 -24.80 -11.56
N ILE A 71 -6.50 -24.05 -12.61
CA ILE A 71 -6.41 -22.57 -12.57
C ILE A 71 -7.24 -22.05 -11.40
N GLY A 72 -8.51 -22.45 -11.29
CA GLY A 72 -9.38 -22.04 -10.19
C GLY A 72 -8.84 -22.46 -8.83
N TYR A 73 -8.34 -23.69 -8.72
CA TYR A 73 -7.77 -24.26 -7.51
C TYR A 73 -6.61 -23.41 -6.98
N PHE A 74 -5.60 -23.09 -7.80
CA PHE A 74 -4.45 -22.28 -7.37
C PHE A 74 -4.76 -20.78 -7.26
N LEU A 75 -5.71 -20.28 -8.05
CA LEU A 75 -6.07 -18.87 -8.05
C LEU A 75 -6.98 -18.48 -6.87
N THR A 76 -7.75 -19.43 -6.32
CA THR A 76 -8.67 -19.16 -5.21
C THR A 76 -7.96 -18.61 -3.95
N PRO A 77 -6.87 -19.23 -3.44
CA PRO A 77 -6.09 -18.67 -2.33
C PRO A 77 -5.58 -17.26 -2.60
N ILE A 78 -5.15 -16.99 -3.84
CA ILE A 78 -4.60 -15.71 -4.28
C ILE A 78 -5.68 -14.62 -4.32
N ILE A 79 -6.87 -14.94 -4.82
CA ILE A 79 -8.01 -13.99 -4.85
C ILE A 79 -8.44 -13.66 -3.42
N ILE A 80 -8.59 -14.67 -2.57
CA ILE A 80 -9.02 -14.48 -1.18
C ILE A 80 -7.99 -13.64 -0.42
N SER A 81 -6.70 -14.00 -0.50
CA SER A 81 -5.64 -13.26 0.17
C SER A 81 -5.52 -11.83 -0.36
N GLY A 82 -5.72 -11.63 -1.67
CA GLY A 82 -5.75 -10.32 -2.32
C GLY A 82 -6.89 -9.46 -1.78
N PHE A 83 -8.08 -10.02 -1.67
CA PHE A 83 -9.25 -9.33 -1.12
C PHE A 83 -9.04 -8.93 0.35
N PHE A 84 -8.57 -9.85 1.20
CA PHE A 84 -8.27 -9.55 2.61
C PHE A 84 -7.19 -8.48 2.77
N SER A 85 -6.10 -8.61 2.02
CA SER A 85 -4.99 -7.65 2.04
C SER A 85 -5.42 -6.26 1.56
N LEU A 86 -6.33 -6.20 0.58
CA LEU A 86 -6.93 -4.95 0.12
C LEU A 86 -7.78 -4.30 1.21
N LEU A 87 -8.62 -5.06 1.92
CA LEU A 87 -9.41 -4.54 3.03
C LEU A 87 -8.52 -3.99 4.15
N VAL A 88 -7.47 -4.72 4.54
CA VAL A 88 -6.50 -4.26 5.54
C VAL A 88 -5.79 -3.00 5.07
N TYR A 89 -5.37 -2.95 3.82
CA TYR A 89 -4.77 -1.75 3.24
C TYR A 89 -5.72 -0.56 3.29
N ILE A 90 -7.00 -0.73 2.92
CA ILE A 90 -7.98 0.35 2.94
C ILE A 90 -8.31 0.79 4.36
N ALA A 91 -8.46 -0.14 5.30
CA ALA A 91 -8.78 0.16 6.70
C ALA A 91 -7.65 0.93 7.40
N MET A 92 -6.39 0.56 7.11
CA MET A 92 -5.23 1.12 7.81
C MET A 92 -4.49 2.20 7.00
N ARG A 93 -4.88 2.49 5.75
CA ARG A 93 -4.23 3.56 4.99
C ARG A 93 -4.50 4.91 5.66
N LYS A 94 -3.45 5.54 6.17
CA LYS A 94 -3.46 6.99 6.43
C LYS A 94 -3.20 7.71 5.11
N SER A 95 -4.09 8.64 4.75
CA SER A 95 -3.86 9.52 3.58
C SER A 95 -2.70 10.45 3.92
N PRO A 96 -1.71 10.63 3.01
CA PRO A 96 -0.58 11.51 3.28
C PRO A 96 -1.03 12.97 3.19
N LYS A 97 -1.51 13.52 4.31
CA LYS A 97 -2.21 14.82 4.34
C LYS A 97 -1.24 15.95 4.04
N LYS A 98 -0.01 15.88 4.57
CA LYS A 98 1.03 16.91 4.39
C LYS A 98 1.57 16.90 2.95
N ALA A 99 1.94 15.73 2.43
CA ALA A 99 2.39 15.63 1.03
C ALA A 99 1.29 16.00 0.02
N LYS A 100 0.01 15.68 0.28
CA LYS A 100 -1.11 16.11 -0.56
C LYS A 100 -1.32 17.62 -0.53
N ARG A 101 -1.23 18.25 0.65
CA ARG A 101 -1.36 19.71 0.81
C ARG A 101 -0.24 20.44 0.08
N LEU A 102 1.01 19.96 0.22
CA LEU A 102 2.16 20.44 -0.53
C LEU A 102 1.91 20.40 -2.04
N ASN A 103 1.48 19.25 -2.56
CA ASN A 103 1.25 19.06 -3.99
C ASN A 103 0.07 19.91 -4.54
N LYS A 104 -0.84 20.38 -3.68
CA LYS A 104 -1.91 21.30 -4.09
C LYS A 104 -1.31 22.64 -4.51
N PHE A 105 -0.34 23.16 -3.77
CA PHE A 105 0.30 24.43 -4.10
C PHE A 105 1.11 24.41 -5.40
N PHE A 106 1.59 23.24 -5.86
CA PHE A 106 2.34 23.10 -7.11
C PHE A 106 1.48 22.74 -8.33
N LYS A 107 0.17 22.54 -8.13
CA LYS A 107 -0.77 22.18 -9.21
C LYS A 107 -1.59 23.36 -9.73
N ASP A 108 -1.56 24.48 -9.02
CA ASP A 108 -2.07 25.78 -9.46
C ASP A 108 -0.95 26.58 -10.14
#